data_AF-A0A2U9IR34-F1
#
_entry.id   AF-A0A2U9IR34-F1
#
_cell.length_a   1.000
_cell.length_b   1.000
_cell.length_c   1.000
_cell.angle_alpha   90.00
_cell.angle_beta   90.00
_cell.angle_gamma   90.00
#
_symmetry.space_group_name_H-M   'P 1'
#
loop_
_entity.id
_entity.type
_entity.pdbx_description
1 polymer ?
#
loop_
_entity_poly.entity_id
_entity_poly.type
_entity_poly.pdbx_seq_one_letter_code
_entity_poly.pdbx_strand_id
1 'polypeptide(L)'
;MYGDWLVVRDGFKELLSFSDSAVKKFLEYVEKENFVPCSFIGSKDHWVESIKYSFEGEVGYTLWGTADKSSSSAVLDRYRAIYLKGDTTKYIPNNDKVLIAVLRMSGSGIIGFGVITDVTIDAMKNFKGWREIDKFWVTRFRIKIFWLHESIRKSLNSNEWTGEEFGLKGISQQGNTCSKEINPALESSDALNSVREFILTKRNEIKPTLDFYLNLSSSHGRREDEAIRGQITCNKNTQLELDNLYVNQDTPTIILKALEKTNVLLVGPPGTGKTSLAIKIVKSLTGNDNCYGIATANSLWFRRNLIGGESIKAGSVMWKSGLFIQAYVNAARVKQGNYYVVIDELNRADVDKAFGELLTIFSSSSPDDWSIPSSLVEEIKSYEFDNIDNIAKNFLKIYEDLKLNNKENDPLKRIRIISTMNLVDARNLFYVGDALARRFVIVHFDYPKETQDLDKILPNYSLSNDEKEKIRNLVKYLREKFDDKLNKGDKLVKFNISPASLKTSLDIYSSLDDQHKGIDSFIEILRSTLGTLNPDNIAKFNKLVEEWEKPGKEKEEKKTT
;
A
#
# COMPACT_ATOMS: atom_id res chain seq x y z
N MET A 1 13.66 5.94 12.55
CA MET A 1 13.79 4.51 12.94
C MET A 1 12.96 4.11 14.18
N TYR A 2 11.99 4.93 14.56
CA TYR A 2 10.80 4.54 15.32
C TYR A 2 9.70 5.40 14.70
N GLY A 3 8.74 4.81 13.99
CA GLY A 3 7.73 5.56 13.21
C GLY A 3 6.71 6.26 14.11
N ASP A 4 5.43 6.27 13.71
CA ASP A 4 4.28 6.83 14.44
C ASP A 4 4.09 6.37 15.91
N TRP A 5 4.92 5.44 16.38
CA TRP A 5 4.86 4.84 17.71
C TRP A 5 5.60 5.66 18.79
N LEU A 6 6.47 6.59 18.42
CA LEU A 6 7.17 7.49 19.36
C LEU A 6 6.87 8.95 19.02
N VAL A 7 6.28 9.68 19.97
CA VAL A 7 6.01 11.12 19.86
C VAL A 7 7.10 11.90 20.60
N VAL A 8 7.60 12.98 19.99
CA VAL A 8 8.54 13.89 20.63
C VAL A 8 7.86 14.60 21.80
N ARG A 9 8.49 14.56 22.99
CA ARG A 9 7.99 15.26 24.18
C ARG A 9 7.91 16.77 23.91
N ASP A 10 6.86 17.42 24.40
CA ASP A 10 6.57 18.84 24.12
C ASP A 10 7.77 19.77 24.34
N GLY A 11 8.53 19.54 25.41
CA GLY A 11 9.73 20.31 25.76
C GLY A 11 10.85 20.32 24.72
N PHE A 12 10.85 19.38 23.75
CA PHE A 12 11.82 19.29 22.65
C PHE A 12 11.19 19.45 21.27
N LYS A 13 9.86 19.56 21.18
CA LYS A 13 9.10 19.53 19.93
C LYS A 13 9.52 20.63 18.96
N GLU A 14 9.69 21.86 19.46
CA GLU A 14 10.13 23.00 18.65
C GLU A 14 11.55 22.81 18.11
N LEU A 15 12.46 22.29 18.93
CA LEU A 15 13.88 22.10 18.61
C LEU A 15 14.10 21.06 17.50
N LEU A 16 13.27 20.04 17.41
CA LEU A 16 13.49 18.94 16.47
C LEU A 16 12.85 19.15 15.09
N SER A 17 12.02 20.20 14.93
CA SER A 17 11.42 20.59 13.65
C SER A 17 12.45 21.22 12.68
N PHE A 18 12.05 21.44 11.43
CA PHE A 18 12.84 22.21 10.43
C PHE A 18 12.32 23.66 10.26
N SER A 19 11.51 24.14 11.21
CA SER A 19 10.87 25.45 11.13
C SER A 19 11.78 26.58 11.60
N ASP A 20 11.38 27.83 11.35
CA ASP A 20 12.05 29.01 11.94
C ASP A 20 11.98 29.00 13.47
N SER A 21 10.97 28.33 14.04
CA SER A 21 10.87 28.09 15.47
C SER A 21 12.03 27.24 15.98
N ALA A 22 12.50 26.25 15.21
CA ALA A 22 13.66 25.44 15.59
C ALA A 22 14.95 26.26 15.63
N VAL A 23 15.15 27.15 14.64
CA VAL A 23 16.30 28.07 14.60
C VAL A 23 16.28 28.97 15.83
N LYS A 24 15.14 29.61 16.11
CA LYS A 24 14.97 30.49 17.26
C LYS A 24 15.22 29.74 18.56
N LYS A 25 14.66 28.53 18.72
CA LYS A 25 14.81 27.72 19.93
C LYS A 25 16.24 27.26 20.15
N PHE A 26 16.92 26.81 19.09
CA PHE A 26 18.32 26.43 19.17
C PHE A 26 19.22 27.61 19.55
N LEU A 27 19.04 28.77 18.91
CA LEU A 27 19.78 29.97 19.25
C LEU A 27 19.49 30.45 20.67
N GLU A 28 18.25 30.29 21.16
CA GLU A 28 17.91 30.59 22.55
C GLU A 28 18.76 29.76 23.55
N TYR A 29 18.95 28.46 23.30
CA TYR A 29 19.84 27.62 24.12
C TYR A 29 21.29 28.10 24.09
N VAL A 30 21.79 28.52 22.92
CA VAL A 30 23.17 28.98 22.72
C VAL A 30 23.41 30.35 23.35
N GLU A 31 22.48 31.28 23.17
CA GLU A 31 22.58 32.65 23.72
C GLU A 31 22.51 32.66 25.24
N LYS A 32 21.64 31.82 25.83
CA LYS A 32 21.48 31.64 27.29
C LYS A 32 22.50 30.72 27.93
N GLU A 33 23.46 30.19 27.17
CA GLU A 33 24.49 29.26 27.67
C GLU A 33 23.91 27.97 28.28
N ASN A 34 22.70 27.61 27.86
CA ASN A 34 21.97 26.42 28.29
C ASN A 34 22.35 25.20 27.46
N PHE A 35 23.66 24.99 27.23
CA PHE A 35 24.15 23.84 26.48
C PHE A 35 25.49 23.35 27.01
N VAL A 36 25.81 22.09 26.69
CA VAL A 36 27.11 21.48 26.97
C VAL A 36 27.76 21.07 25.65
N PRO A 37 28.93 21.62 25.30
CA PRO A 37 29.63 21.26 24.07
C PRO A 37 30.26 19.87 24.13
N CYS A 38 30.10 19.12 23.04
CA CYS A 38 30.67 17.80 22.81
C CYS A 38 31.47 17.79 21.51
N SER A 39 32.66 17.21 21.53
CA SER A 39 33.51 17.03 20.35
C SER A 39 33.31 15.64 19.79
N PHE A 40 33.00 15.53 18.49
CA PHE A 40 32.96 14.26 17.77
C PHE A 40 34.00 14.31 16.66
N ILE A 41 35.07 13.53 16.80
CA ILE A 41 36.23 13.51 15.92
C ILE A 41 36.32 12.14 15.26
N GLY A 42 36.45 12.10 13.94
CA GLY A 42 36.90 10.90 13.26
C GLY A 42 37.26 11.10 11.80
N SER A 43 37.58 9.98 11.15
CA SER A 43 38.13 9.97 9.79
C SER A 43 37.13 10.48 8.75
N LYS A 44 37.65 10.86 7.58
CA LYS A 44 36.84 11.24 6.43
C LYS A 44 35.80 10.16 6.10
N ASP A 45 36.21 8.91 5.95
CA ASP A 45 35.28 7.81 5.61
C ASP A 45 34.17 7.65 6.65
N HIS A 46 34.50 7.77 7.93
CA HIS A 46 33.50 7.62 9.00
C HIS A 46 32.47 8.75 8.96
N TRP A 47 32.90 10.01 8.80
CA TRP A 47 32.00 11.14 8.65
C TRP A 47 31.23 11.14 7.33
N VAL A 48 31.84 10.68 6.24
CA VAL A 48 31.17 10.58 4.94
C VAL A 48 29.92 9.72 5.05
N GLU A 49 30.05 8.53 5.62
CA GLU A 49 28.94 7.59 5.75
C GLU A 49 27.92 8.05 6.81
N SER A 50 28.39 8.69 7.88
CA SER A 50 27.53 9.30 8.90
C SER A 50 26.68 10.45 8.33
N ILE A 51 27.26 11.32 7.50
CA ILE A 51 26.57 12.46 6.90
C ILE A 51 25.68 12.01 5.73
N LYS A 52 26.08 11.04 4.92
CA LYS A 52 25.21 10.42 3.91
C LYS A 52 23.92 9.89 4.51
N TYR A 53 23.97 9.30 5.70
CA TYR A 53 22.76 8.87 6.41
C TYR A 53 21.81 10.03 6.73
N SER A 54 22.32 11.24 6.95
CA SER A 54 21.47 12.43 7.14
C SER A 54 20.75 12.89 5.88
N PHE A 55 21.13 12.36 4.71
CA PHE A 55 20.47 12.64 3.43
C PHE A 55 19.54 11.50 3.02
N GLU A 56 19.98 10.25 3.18
CA GLU A 56 19.33 9.07 2.61
C GLU A 56 18.61 8.19 3.64
N GLY A 57 19.01 8.26 4.91
CA GLY A 57 18.50 7.41 5.98
C GLY A 57 17.42 8.12 6.79
N GLU A 58 17.84 9.03 7.64
CA GLU A 58 16.94 9.87 8.43
C GLU A 58 17.25 11.34 8.17
N VAL A 59 16.41 11.99 7.36
CA VAL A 59 16.73 13.32 6.84
C VAL A 59 16.95 14.33 7.97
N GLY A 60 18.09 15.01 7.94
CA GLY A 60 18.51 15.99 8.95
C GLY A 60 19.07 15.40 10.25
N TYR A 61 19.26 14.08 10.32
CA TYR A 61 19.88 13.41 11.46
C TYR A 61 21.08 12.58 11.01
N THR A 62 22.22 12.73 11.70
CA THR A 62 23.39 11.87 11.48
C THR A 62 23.54 10.87 12.62
N LEU A 63 24.17 9.73 12.32
CA LEU A 63 24.58 8.75 13.30
C LEU A 63 26.10 8.75 13.40
N TRP A 64 26.63 8.86 14.62
CA TRP A 64 28.04 8.68 14.89
C TRP A 64 28.29 7.42 15.70
N GLY A 65 29.11 6.51 15.17
CA GLY A 65 29.40 5.22 15.77
C GLY A 65 30.69 5.21 16.58
N THR A 66 30.72 4.43 17.66
CA THR A 66 31.99 4.07 18.31
C THR A 66 32.02 2.59 18.71
N ALA A 67 33.19 1.99 18.48
CA ALA A 67 33.53 0.66 18.98
C ALA A 67 34.29 0.73 20.32
N ASP A 68 34.74 1.92 20.71
CA ASP A 68 35.51 2.15 21.93
C ASP A 68 34.56 2.45 23.11
N LYS A 69 34.58 1.55 24.10
CA LYS A 69 33.78 1.66 25.32
C LYS A 69 34.19 2.84 26.19
N SER A 70 35.45 3.26 26.14
CA SER A 70 35.96 4.35 26.99
C SER A 70 35.45 5.71 26.50
N SER A 71 35.57 6.02 25.21
CA SER A 71 35.05 7.27 24.64
C SER A 71 33.52 7.37 24.63
N SER A 72 32.80 6.25 24.48
CA SER A 72 31.33 6.24 24.57
C SER A 72 30.80 6.53 25.98
N SER A 73 31.47 6.00 27.01
CA SER A 73 31.01 6.15 28.40
C SER A 73 30.91 7.61 28.84
N ALA A 74 31.92 8.44 28.52
CA ALA A 74 31.95 9.85 28.90
C ALA A 74 30.79 10.66 28.31
N VAL A 75 30.46 10.42 27.04
CA VAL A 75 29.34 11.12 26.35
C VAL A 75 27.99 10.57 26.84
N LEU A 76 27.88 9.26 27.07
CA LEU A 76 26.66 8.63 27.58
C LEU A 76 26.34 9.10 29.01
N ASP A 77 27.33 9.23 29.88
CA ASP A 77 27.15 9.73 31.25
C ASP A 77 26.67 11.18 31.23
N ARG A 78 27.19 11.99 30.30
CA ARG A 78 26.74 13.37 30.09
C ARG A 78 25.33 13.43 29.53
N TYR A 79 24.99 12.56 28.59
CA TYR A 79 23.63 12.43 28.07
C TYR A 79 22.62 12.16 29.19
N ARG A 80 22.93 11.21 30.08
CA ARG A 80 22.10 10.90 31.24
C ARG A 80 21.99 12.08 32.19
N ALA A 81 23.11 12.74 32.53
CA ALA A 81 23.13 13.86 33.46
C ALA A 81 22.35 15.09 32.96
N ILE A 82 22.37 15.35 31.65
CA ILE A 82 21.72 16.54 31.07
C ILE A 82 20.24 16.29 30.79
N TYR A 83 19.89 15.16 30.18
CA TYR A 83 18.52 14.93 29.71
C TYR A 83 17.63 14.16 30.70
N LEU A 84 18.17 13.62 31.79
CA LEU A 84 17.42 12.88 32.80
C LEU A 84 17.61 13.49 34.20
N LYS A 85 16.51 13.81 34.88
CA LYS A 85 16.42 14.22 36.30
C LYS A 85 15.80 13.10 37.13
N GLY A 86 16.22 12.92 38.38
CA GLY A 86 15.61 11.98 39.34
C GLY A 86 16.60 11.08 40.08
N ASP A 87 16.10 10.32 41.05
CA ASP A 87 16.88 9.35 41.84
C ASP A 87 16.97 8.00 41.10
N THR A 88 17.86 7.11 41.55
CA THR A 88 18.22 5.79 40.99
C THR A 88 17.06 4.88 40.56
N THR A 89 15.83 5.14 41.02
CA THR A 89 14.64 4.33 40.73
C THR A 89 13.69 4.95 39.69
N LYS A 90 13.77 6.25 39.37
CA LYS A 90 12.87 6.92 38.41
C LYS A 90 13.57 8.09 37.68
N TYR A 91 13.60 8.03 36.36
CA TYR A 91 14.05 9.14 35.50
C TYR A 91 12.86 9.95 34.96
N ILE A 92 13.00 11.28 35.00
CA ILE A 92 12.12 12.28 34.40
C ILE A 92 12.91 13.05 33.34
N PRO A 93 12.34 13.37 32.16
CA PRO A 93 13.04 14.15 31.15
C PRO A 93 13.38 15.56 31.63
N ASN A 94 14.55 16.06 31.25
CA ASN A 94 15.03 17.42 31.50
C ASN A 94 15.33 18.14 30.19
N ASN A 95 14.69 19.28 29.95
CA ASN A 95 14.88 20.10 28.74
C ASN A 95 15.53 21.46 29.03
N ASP A 96 16.08 21.69 30.23
CA ASP A 96 16.72 22.95 30.59
C ASP A 96 18.02 23.20 29.81
N LYS A 97 18.74 22.11 29.48
CA LYS A 97 19.98 22.15 28.72
C LYS A 97 19.99 21.12 27.60
N VAL A 98 20.80 21.37 26.59
CA VAL A 98 21.01 20.45 25.46
C VAL A 98 22.49 20.12 25.28
N LEU A 99 22.78 18.96 24.71
CA LEU A 99 24.13 18.59 24.30
C LEU A 99 24.34 18.97 22.85
N ILE A 100 25.32 19.84 22.59
CA ILE A 100 25.68 20.26 21.22
C ILE A 100 26.93 19.50 20.79
N ALA A 101 26.78 18.65 19.77
CA ALA A 101 27.85 17.98 19.07
C ALA A 101 28.48 18.89 18.03
N VAL A 102 29.79 19.08 18.12
CA VAL A 102 30.64 19.68 17.08
C VAL A 102 31.25 18.54 16.26
N LEU A 103 30.98 18.51 14.96
CA LEU A 103 31.38 17.46 14.03
C LEU A 103 32.73 17.82 13.42
N ARG A 104 33.78 17.05 13.73
CA ARG A 104 35.17 17.32 13.30
C ARG A 104 35.71 16.18 12.45
N MET A 105 36.05 16.51 11.21
CA MET A 105 36.66 15.58 10.27
C MET A 105 38.18 15.72 10.30
N SER A 106 38.87 14.62 10.59
CA SER A 106 40.34 14.59 10.64
C SER A 106 40.94 15.10 9.32
N GLY A 107 41.78 16.13 9.40
CA GLY A 107 42.42 16.75 8.24
C GLY A 107 41.56 17.76 7.47
N SER A 108 40.34 18.07 7.93
CA SER A 108 39.47 19.05 7.26
C SER A 108 38.75 20.01 8.21
N GLY A 109 38.91 19.88 9.53
CA GLY A 109 38.33 20.82 10.49
C GLY A 109 36.87 20.52 10.84
N ILE A 110 36.10 21.55 11.19
CA ILE A 110 34.72 21.43 11.61
C ILE A 110 33.80 21.40 10.39
N ILE A 111 33.02 20.33 10.25
CA ILE A 111 32.13 20.12 9.11
C ILE A 111 30.65 20.36 9.43
N GLY A 112 30.32 20.46 10.72
CA GLY A 112 28.95 20.66 11.17
C GLY A 112 28.81 20.85 12.67
N PHE A 113 27.61 21.22 13.10
CA PHE A 113 27.18 21.06 14.50
C PHE A 113 25.70 20.67 14.60
N GLY A 114 25.34 20.05 15.71
CA GLY A 114 23.99 19.58 15.93
C GLY A 114 23.70 19.22 17.38
N VAL A 115 22.44 18.90 17.68
CA VAL A 115 22.00 18.51 19.02
C VAL A 115 21.98 16.99 19.14
N ILE A 116 22.59 16.43 20.18
CA ILE A 116 22.50 14.99 20.48
C ILE A 116 21.08 14.69 20.98
N THR A 117 20.40 13.77 20.31
CA THR A 117 18.98 13.46 20.54
C THR A 117 18.71 12.07 21.11
N ASP A 118 19.60 11.11 20.83
CA ASP A 118 19.47 9.74 21.30
C ASP A 118 20.84 9.06 21.34
N VAL A 119 21.00 8.10 22.26
CA VAL A 119 22.13 7.18 22.30
C VAL A 119 21.61 5.75 22.28
N THR A 120 21.89 5.03 21.21
CA THR A 120 21.44 3.65 21.02
C THR A 120 22.62 2.69 21.17
N ILE A 121 22.40 1.59 21.89
CA ILE A 121 23.33 0.44 21.95
C ILE A 121 22.63 -0.71 21.22
N ASP A 122 23.04 -1.00 19.99
CA ASP A 122 22.40 -2.01 19.11
C ASP A 122 23.45 -3.04 18.66
N ALA A 123 23.34 -4.25 19.21
CA ALA A 123 24.19 -5.38 18.86
C ALA A 123 23.62 -6.25 17.72
N MET A 124 22.39 -5.98 17.27
CA MET A 124 21.64 -6.84 16.36
C MET A 124 21.62 -6.31 14.92
N LYS A 125 21.67 -4.98 14.75
CA LYS A 125 21.58 -4.34 13.43
C LYS A 125 22.86 -3.62 13.08
N ASN A 126 23.39 -3.89 11.89
CA ASN A 126 24.57 -3.21 11.35
C ASN A 126 24.17 -1.89 10.69
N PHE A 127 25.04 -0.87 10.80
CA PHE A 127 24.85 0.36 10.04
C PHE A 127 25.42 0.18 8.63
N LYS A 128 24.58 0.31 7.60
CA LYS A 128 24.93 0.01 6.19
C LYS A 128 26.18 0.77 5.69
N GLY A 129 26.40 1.99 6.18
CA GLY A 129 27.53 2.82 5.78
C GLY A 129 28.86 2.43 6.41
N TRP A 130 28.89 1.56 7.43
CA TRP A 130 30.14 1.15 8.07
C TRP A 130 30.46 -0.31 7.79
N ARG A 131 31.74 -0.59 7.56
CA ARG A 131 32.23 -1.96 7.42
C ARG A 131 32.41 -2.56 8.82
N GLU A 132 31.52 -3.45 9.22
CA GLU A 132 31.52 -4.12 10.54
C GLU A 132 31.99 -5.57 10.40
N ILE A 133 33.27 -5.79 10.03
CA ILE A 133 33.88 -7.14 9.91
C ILE A 133 34.82 -7.42 11.09
N ASP A 134 35.75 -6.50 11.32
CA ASP A 134 36.79 -6.53 12.35
C ASP A 134 36.53 -5.55 13.50
N LYS A 135 35.63 -4.58 13.29
CA LYS A 135 35.25 -3.55 14.25
C LYS A 135 33.75 -3.28 14.21
N PHE A 136 33.07 -3.41 15.34
CA PHE A 136 31.61 -3.26 15.45
C PHE A 136 31.24 -1.92 16.11
N TRP A 137 30.33 -1.17 15.50
CA TRP A 137 29.93 0.16 15.95
C TRP A 137 28.64 0.09 16.77
N VAL A 138 28.73 -0.59 17.91
CA VAL A 138 27.59 -0.98 18.73
C VAL A 138 26.91 0.22 19.40
N THR A 139 27.68 1.24 19.80
CA THR A 139 27.13 2.48 20.37
C THR A 139 27.02 3.54 19.30
N ARG A 140 25.82 4.10 19.13
CA ARG A 140 25.50 5.08 18.09
C ARG A 140 24.85 6.32 18.71
N PHE A 141 25.42 7.48 18.42
CA PHE A 141 24.90 8.78 18.83
C PHE A 141 24.11 9.38 17.67
N ARG A 142 22.82 9.65 17.90
CA ARG A 142 21.94 10.29 16.92
C ARG A 142 21.93 11.79 17.13
N ILE A 143 22.34 12.54 16.11
CA ILE A 143 22.55 13.99 16.20
C ILE A 143 21.64 14.69 15.19
N LYS A 144 20.76 15.59 15.66
CA LYS A 144 19.99 16.51 14.81
C LYS A 144 20.92 17.61 14.31
N ILE A 145 21.08 17.74 13.01
CA ILE A 145 22.00 18.72 12.44
C ILE A 145 21.35 20.11 12.37
N PHE A 146 22.08 21.12 12.82
CA PHE A 146 21.68 22.54 12.73
C PHE A 146 22.55 23.32 11.75
N TRP A 147 23.80 22.93 11.57
CA TRP A 147 24.68 23.52 10.58
C TRP A 147 25.53 22.45 9.92
N LEU A 148 25.67 22.57 8.60
CA LEU A 148 26.68 21.88 7.80
C LEU A 148 27.49 22.90 7.04
N HIS A 149 28.76 22.60 6.90
CA HIS A 149 29.65 23.37 6.06
C HIS A 149 29.11 23.48 4.63
N GLU A 150 29.29 24.65 4.02
CA GLU A 150 28.65 24.99 2.75
C GLU A 150 29.03 24.04 1.61
N SER A 151 30.28 23.54 1.59
CA SER A 151 30.74 22.57 0.57
C SER A 151 29.93 21.27 0.57
N ILE A 152 29.43 20.84 1.74
CA ILE A 152 28.58 19.65 1.88
C ILE A 152 27.16 19.96 1.38
N ARG A 153 26.63 21.15 1.67
CA ARG A 153 25.29 21.59 1.25
C ARG A 153 25.21 21.84 -0.26
N LYS A 154 26.31 22.25 -0.89
CA LYS A 154 26.41 22.52 -2.33
C LYS A 154 26.64 21.26 -3.18
N SER A 155 27.33 20.26 -2.63
CA SER A 155 27.68 19.04 -3.36
C SER A 155 27.60 17.80 -2.47
N LEU A 156 26.84 16.80 -2.92
CA LEU A 156 26.77 15.50 -2.26
C LEU A 156 28.00 14.62 -2.54
N ASN A 157 28.93 15.08 -3.38
CA ASN A 157 30.19 14.39 -3.66
C ASN A 157 31.16 14.56 -2.50
N SER A 158 31.40 13.48 -1.75
CA SER A 158 32.27 13.49 -0.56
C SER A 158 33.73 13.88 -0.81
N ASN A 159 34.18 13.85 -2.07
CA ASN A 159 35.53 14.29 -2.42
C ASN A 159 35.69 15.81 -2.32
N GLU A 160 34.61 16.56 -2.49
CA GLU A 160 34.59 18.03 -2.45
C GLU A 160 34.34 18.59 -1.05
N TRP A 161 34.09 17.72 -0.07
CA TRP A 161 33.77 18.13 1.29
C TRP A 161 34.99 18.65 2.02
N THR A 162 34.81 19.85 2.56
CA THR A 162 35.78 20.58 3.37
C THR A 162 35.12 20.97 4.69
N GLY A 163 35.93 21.42 5.64
CA GLY A 163 35.44 21.99 6.89
C GLY A 163 36.18 23.27 7.22
N GLU A 164 35.79 23.84 8.35
CA GLU A 164 36.28 25.12 8.82
C GLU A 164 37.32 24.95 9.93
N GLU A 165 38.46 25.61 9.77
CA GLU A 165 39.44 25.71 10.84
C GLU A 165 39.02 26.80 11.82
N PHE A 166 38.58 26.39 13.01
CA PHE A 166 38.24 27.30 14.09
C PHE A 166 38.87 26.82 15.41
N GLY A 167 39.58 27.73 16.08
CA GLY A 167 40.30 27.47 17.32
C GLY A 167 39.39 27.31 18.53
N LEU A 168 38.72 26.16 18.67
CA LEU A 168 37.94 25.87 19.88
C LEU A 168 38.89 25.58 21.06
N LYS A 169 38.84 26.45 22.07
CA LYS A 169 39.60 26.33 23.33
C LYS A 169 38.84 25.45 24.32
N GLY A 170 39.54 24.73 25.20
CA GLY A 170 38.90 23.92 26.26
C GLY A 170 38.12 22.69 25.79
N ILE A 171 37.99 22.45 24.48
CA ILE A 171 37.37 21.24 23.93
C ILE A 171 38.43 20.24 23.45
N SER A 172 38.20 18.95 23.68
CA SER A 172 39.12 17.90 23.25
C SER A 172 39.38 17.95 21.73
N GLN A 173 40.66 17.89 21.38
CA GLN A 173 41.14 17.76 20.00
C GLN A 173 41.57 16.32 19.64
N GLN A 174 41.55 15.40 20.60
CA GLN A 174 42.13 14.06 20.45
C GLN A 174 41.14 12.90 20.71
N GLY A 175 39.90 13.20 21.09
CA GLY A 175 38.90 12.16 21.34
C GLY A 175 37.49 12.68 21.57
N ASN A 176 36.52 11.77 21.44
CA ASN A 176 35.09 12.07 21.60
C ASN A 176 34.74 12.26 23.07
N THR A 177 34.35 13.47 23.46
CA THR A 177 34.01 13.80 24.84
C THR A 177 33.21 15.09 24.91
N CYS A 178 32.50 15.29 26.02
CA CYS A 178 31.81 16.53 26.33
C CYS A 178 32.54 17.28 27.45
N SER A 179 32.47 18.60 27.43
CA SER A 179 33.04 19.42 28.51
C SER A 179 32.43 19.02 29.85
N LYS A 180 33.25 19.05 30.91
CA LYS A 180 32.74 18.95 32.27
C LYS A 180 32.13 20.30 32.64
N GLU A 181 30.95 20.32 33.25
CA GLU A 181 30.46 21.56 33.85
C GLU A 181 31.46 22.01 34.91
N ILE A 182 32.00 23.22 34.74
CA ILE A 182 32.71 23.90 35.81
C ILE A 182 31.64 24.33 36.82
N ASN A 183 31.99 24.20 38.10
CA ASN A 183 31.15 24.54 39.24
C ASN A 183 30.36 25.85 38.97
N PRO A 184 29.03 25.93 39.20
CA PRO A 184 28.22 27.12 38.85
C PRO A 184 28.68 28.45 39.46
N ALA A 185 29.60 28.41 40.42
CA ALA A 185 30.21 29.55 41.09
C ALA A 185 31.54 30.04 40.47
N LEU A 186 32.01 29.42 39.39
CA LEU A 186 33.25 29.77 38.66
C LEU A 186 32.91 30.00 37.17
N GLU A 187 33.61 30.95 36.56
CA GLU A 187 33.41 31.47 35.20
C GLU A 187 33.07 30.39 34.13
N SER A 188 32.28 30.80 33.13
CA SER A 188 31.95 29.99 31.96
C SER A 188 33.20 29.34 31.36
N SER A 189 33.17 28.02 31.18
CA SER A 189 34.31 27.26 30.67
C SER A 189 34.74 27.76 29.29
N ASP A 190 36.05 27.84 29.02
CA ASP A 190 36.63 28.18 27.70
C ASP A 190 36.00 27.38 26.54
N ALA A 191 35.57 26.15 26.82
CA ALA A 191 34.85 25.28 25.89
C ALA A 191 33.47 25.82 25.49
N LEU A 192 32.69 26.28 26.48
CA LEU A 192 31.36 26.83 26.25
C LEU A 192 31.46 28.13 25.45
N ASN A 193 32.33 29.05 25.87
CA ASN A 193 32.50 30.35 25.20
C ASN A 193 32.98 30.17 23.75
N SER A 194 34.00 29.34 23.52
CA SER A 194 34.54 29.16 22.16
C SER A 194 33.55 28.48 21.20
N VAL A 195 32.76 27.52 21.68
CA VAL A 195 31.70 26.89 20.85
C VAL A 195 30.53 27.83 20.63
N ARG A 196 30.14 28.62 21.64
CA ARG A 196 29.11 29.66 21.52
C ARG A 196 29.49 30.68 20.45
N GLU A 197 30.71 31.22 20.52
CA GLU A 197 31.23 32.16 19.52
C GLU A 197 31.18 31.54 18.12
N PHE A 198 31.66 30.30 17.96
CA PHE A 198 31.62 29.61 16.68
C PHE A 198 30.19 29.44 16.12
N ILE A 199 29.22 29.02 16.95
CA ILE A 199 27.83 28.87 16.49
C ILE A 199 27.24 30.23 16.09
N LEU A 200 27.57 31.29 16.83
CA LEU A 200 27.09 32.64 16.55
C LEU A 200 27.65 33.19 15.23
N THR A 201 28.90 32.88 14.85
CA THR A 201 29.41 33.25 13.51
C THR A 201 28.67 32.53 12.39
N LYS A 202 28.09 31.36 12.68
CA LYS A 202 27.32 30.54 11.72
C LYS A 202 25.81 30.75 11.77
N ARG A 203 25.31 31.70 12.56
CA ARG A 203 23.87 31.99 12.73
C ARG A 203 23.11 32.03 11.40
N ASN A 204 23.66 32.76 10.43
CA ASN A 204 23.01 32.98 9.13
C ASN A 204 23.06 31.75 8.21
N GLU A 205 23.84 30.73 8.53
CA GLU A 205 23.96 29.48 7.78
C GLU A 205 23.08 28.34 8.35
N ILE A 206 22.56 28.49 9.58
CA ILE A 206 21.68 27.51 10.21
C ILE A 206 20.39 27.34 9.41
N LYS A 207 19.71 28.45 9.08
CA LYS A 207 18.48 28.44 8.30
C LYS A 207 18.69 27.81 6.91
N PRO A 208 19.70 28.21 6.11
CA PRO A 208 20.07 27.51 4.87
C PRO A 208 20.34 26.01 5.02
N THR A 209 20.89 25.57 6.16
CA THR A 209 21.11 24.14 6.43
C THR A 209 19.77 23.42 6.66
N LEU A 210 18.89 23.98 7.49
CA LEU A 210 17.57 23.38 7.72
C LEU A 210 16.72 23.39 6.45
N ASP A 211 16.78 24.45 5.64
CA ASP A 211 16.08 24.54 4.36
C ASP A 211 16.64 23.54 3.34
N PHE A 212 17.97 23.31 3.33
CA PHE A 212 18.57 22.24 2.54
C PHE A 212 18.00 20.87 2.92
N TYR A 213 17.87 20.56 4.21
CA TYR A 213 17.24 19.31 4.65
C TYR A 213 15.73 19.26 4.43
N LEU A 214 15.03 20.40 4.48
CA LEU A 214 13.62 20.49 4.13
C LEU A 214 13.42 20.24 2.62
N ASN A 215 14.34 20.73 1.79
CA ASN A 215 14.41 20.45 0.35
C ASN A 215 14.74 18.99 0.06
N LEU A 216 15.60 18.35 0.87
CA LEU A 216 15.88 16.91 0.79
C LEU A 216 14.71 16.04 1.30
N SER A 217 14.00 16.49 2.34
CA SER A 217 12.81 15.82 2.87
C SER A 217 11.66 15.93 1.90
N SER A 218 11.52 17.09 1.26
CA SER A 218 10.59 17.26 0.14
C SER A 218 11.09 16.60 -1.14
N SER A 219 12.37 16.27 -1.31
CA SER A 219 12.85 15.47 -2.45
C SER A 219 12.75 13.95 -2.23
N HIS A 220 12.83 13.47 -0.97
CA HIS A 220 12.36 12.14 -0.59
C HIS A 220 10.82 12.06 -0.68
N GLY A 221 10.14 13.13 -0.27
CA GLY A 221 8.77 13.42 -0.64
C GLY A 221 8.55 13.63 -2.14
N ARG A 222 9.59 13.90 -2.96
CA ARG A 222 9.55 13.89 -4.44
C ARG A 222 9.76 12.52 -5.04
N ARG A 223 10.34 11.54 -4.36
CA ARG A 223 10.19 10.15 -4.83
C ARG A 223 8.75 9.67 -4.66
N GLU A 224 8.04 10.16 -3.65
CA GLU A 224 6.59 10.00 -3.53
C GLU A 224 5.79 10.97 -4.42
N ASP A 225 6.17 12.25 -4.58
CA ASP A 225 5.48 13.23 -5.45
C ASP A 225 5.76 12.99 -6.95
N GLU A 226 6.91 12.46 -7.35
CA GLU A 226 7.17 11.94 -8.72
C GLU A 226 6.48 10.60 -8.94
N ALA A 227 6.25 9.79 -7.89
CA ALA A 227 5.33 8.67 -8.01
C ALA A 227 3.88 9.18 -8.18
N ILE A 228 3.45 10.20 -7.42
CA ILE A 228 2.11 10.82 -7.47
C ILE A 228 1.89 11.67 -8.74
N ARG A 229 2.95 12.20 -9.38
CA ARG A 229 2.89 12.95 -10.66
C ARG A 229 3.37 12.15 -11.86
N GLY A 230 3.91 10.95 -11.64
CA GLY A 230 4.35 10.04 -12.68
C GLY A 230 3.16 9.71 -13.57
N GLN A 231 3.16 10.27 -14.77
CA GLN A 231 2.11 10.02 -15.75
C GLN A 231 2.14 8.55 -16.15
N ILE A 232 1.05 7.84 -15.90
CA ILE A 232 0.86 6.46 -16.30
C ILE A 232 -0.01 6.38 -17.55
N THR A 233 0.36 5.47 -18.45
CA THR A 233 -0.37 5.15 -19.67
C THR A 233 -1.10 3.83 -19.45
N CYS A 234 -2.43 3.86 -19.55
CA CYS A 234 -3.35 2.77 -19.20
C CYS A 234 -4.23 2.35 -20.38
N ASN A 235 -3.69 2.36 -21.61
CA ASN A 235 -4.41 2.06 -22.86
C ASN A 235 -3.60 1.14 -23.79
N LYS A 236 -2.80 0.22 -23.27
CA LYS A 236 -1.98 -0.67 -24.11
C LYS A 236 -2.81 -1.59 -25.01
N ASN A 237 -4.08 -1.84 -24.68
CA ASN A 237 -5.00 -2.67 -25.47
C ASN A 237 -4.34 -3.96 -25.98
N THR A 238 -3.77 -4.74 -25.06
CA THR A 238 -3.14 -6.01 -25.43
C THR A 238 -4.21 -7.00 -25.88
N GLN A 239 -3.81 -8.00 -26.68
CA GLN A 239 -4.72 -9.04 -27.13
C GLN A 239 -5.41 -9.71 -25.91
N LEU A 240 -6.74 -9.80 -25.97
CA LEU A 240 -7.52 -10.41 -24.90
C LEU A 240 -7.38 -11.93 -24.98
N GLU A 241 -6.52 -12.50 -24.12
CA GLU A 241 -6.33 -13.94 -24.02
C GLU A 241 -7.48 -14.61 -23.24
N LEU A 242 -8.46 -15.12 -23.99
CA LEU A 242 -9.59 -15.89 -23.47
C LEU A 242 -9.31 -17.39 -23.39
N ASP A 243 -8.08 -17.80 -23.63
CA ASP A 243 -7.65 -19.19 -23.52
C ASP A 243 -8.05 -19.71 -22.14
N ASN A 244 -8.89 -20.75 -22.12
CA ASN A 244 -9.50 -21.37 -20.93
C ASN A 244 -10.71 -20.66 -20.29
N LEU A 245 -11.36 -19.72 -20.97
CA LEU A 245 -12.62 -19.13 -20.50
C LEU A 245 -13.70 -19.25 -21.56
N TYR A 246 -14.81 -19.90 -21.22
CA TYR A 246 -15.99 -19.92 -22.08
C TYR A 246 -16.80 -18.64 -21.89
N VAL A 247 -16.84 -17.84 -22.95
CA VAL A 247 -17.69 -16.67 -23.07
C VAL A 247 -18.32 -16.68 -24.46
N ASN A 248 -19.57 -16.25 -24.56
CA ASN A 248 -20.23 -16.05 -25.86
C ASN A 248 -19.42 -15.02 -26.69
N GLN A 249 -19.34 -15.22 -28.01
CA GLN A 249 -18.44 -14.48 -28.91
C GLN A 249 -18.63 -12.96 -28.85
N ASP A 250 -19.87 -12.48 -28.72
CA ASP A 250 -20.15 -11.04 -28.70
C ASP A 250 -19.96 -10.39 -27.32
N THR A 251 -20.00 -11.19 -26.25
CA THR A 251 -20.02 -10.66 -24.88
C THR A 251 -18.76 -9.88 -24.49
N PRO A 252 -17.52 -10.36 -24.77
CA PRO A 252 -16.31 -9.58 -24.51
C PRO A 252 -16.32 -8.23 -25.26
N THR A 253 -16.76 -8.23 -26.52
CA THR A 253 -16.84 -7.01 -27.34
C THR A 253 -17.83 -6.02 -26.75
N ILE A 254 -19.01 -6.47 -26.32
CA ILE A 254 -20.01 -5.64 -25.64
C ILE A 254 -19.42 -5.05 -24.34
N ILE A 255 -18.72 -5.85 -23.52
CA ILE A 255 -18.11 -5.38 -22.28
C ILE A 255 -17.03 -4.32 -22.57
N LEU A 256 -16.16 -4.58 -23.55
CA LEU A 256 -15.10 -3.62 -23.95
C LEU A 256 -15.71 -2.29 -24.40
N LYS A 257 -16.75 -2.34 -25.26
CA LYS A 257 -17.45 -1.13 -25.72
C LYS A 257 -18.23 -0.42 -24.63
N ALA A 258 -18.82 -1.17 -23.70
CA ALA A 258 -19.46 -0.58 -22.53
C ALA A 258 -18.43 0.14 -21.64
N LEU A 259 -17.26 -0.46 -21.38
CA LEU A 259 -16.20 0.14 -20.57
C LEU A 259 -15.56 1.39 -21.19
N GLU A 260 -15.62 1.56 -22.52
CA GLU A 260 -15.27 2.84 -23.15
C GLU A 260 -16.19 3.99 -22.67
N LYS A 261 -17.46 3.68 -22.34
CA LYS A 261 -18.52 4.66 -22.07
C LYS A 261 -18.94 4.75 -20.61
N THR A 262 -18.96 3.65 -19.86
CA THR A 262 -19.62 3.55 -18.55
C THR A 262 -19.11 2.35 -17.74
N ASN A 263 -19.75 2.06 -16.61
CA ASN A 263 -19.46 0.93 -15.74
C ASN A 263 -20.16 -0.34 -16.24
N VAL A 264 -19.64 -1.51 -15.86
CA VAL A 264 -20.20 -2.82 -16.25
C VAL A 264 -20.47 -3.68 -15.03
N LEU A 265 -21.64 -4.30 -14.97
CA LEU A 265 -22.00 -5.28 -13.94
C LEU A 265 -22.21 -6.65 -14.58
N LEU A 266 -21.35 -7.62 -14.26
CA LEU A 266 -21.44 -9.00 -14.73
C LEU A 266 -22.29 -9.81 -13.76
N VAL A 267 -23.45 -10.27 -14.21
CA VAL A 267 -24.47 -10.91 -13.38
C VAL A 267 -24.68 -12.34 -13.83
N GLY A 268 -24.65 -13.32 -12.92
CA GLY A 268 -24.94 -14.70 -13.30
C GLY A 268 -24.71 -15.72 -12.19
N PRO A 269 -24.89 -17.03 -12.47
CA PRO A 269 -24.61 -18.08 -11.52
C PRO A 269 -23.11 -18.15 -11.15
N PRO A 270 -22.76 -18.78 -10.02
CA PRO A 270 -21.37 -19.06 -9.67
C PRO A 270 -20.74 -20.03 -10.68
N GLY A 271 -19.42 -19.93 -10.86
CA GLY A 271 -18.66 -20.82 -11.74
C GLY A 271 -18.74 -20.56 -13.24
N THR A 272 -19.39 -19.47 -13.68
CA THR A 272 -19.45 -19.06 -15.10
C THR A 272 -18.29 -18.16 -15.55
N GLY A 273 -17.32 -17.88 -14.67
CA GLY A 273 -16.09 -17.17 -15.03
C GLY A 273 -16.15 -15.64 -15.03
N LYS A 274 -17.19 -15.03 -14.44
CA LYS A 274 -17.39 -13.56 -14.37
C LYS A 274 -16.17 -12.81 -13.80
N THR A 275 -15.68 -13.22 -12.63
CA THR A 275 -14.52 -12.59 -11.98
C THR A 275 -13.25 -12.73 -12.82
N SER A 276 -12.99 -13.93 -13.35
CA SER A 276 -11.86 -14.18 -14.25
C SER A 276 -11.94 -13.32 -15.51
N LEU A 277 -13.13 -13.16 -16.10
CA LEU A 277 -13.35 -12.30 -17.26
C LEU A 277 -13.06 -10.82 -16.93
N ALA A 278 -13.61 -10.32 -15.82
CA ALA A 278 -13.43 -8.92 -15.43
C ALA A 278 -11.95 -8.56 -15.25
N ILE A 279 -11.20 -9.42 -14.55
CA ILE A 279 -9.76 -9.22 -14.33
C ILE A 279 -8.98 -9.31 -15.65
N LYS A 280 -9.28 -10.30 -16.51
CA LYS A 280 -8.61 -10.44 -17.82
C LYS A 280 -8.87 -9.25 -18.74
N ILE A 281 -10.10 -8.74 -18.78
CA ILE A 281 -10.47 -7.56 -19.58
C ILE A 281 -9.71 -6.33 -19.10
N VAL A 282 -9.70 -6.06 -17.80
CA VAL A 282 -9.01 -4.90 -17.23
C VAL A 282 -7.49 -4.98 -17.46
N LYS A 283 -6.90 -6.17 -17.28
CA LYS A 283 -5.48 -6.41 -17.59
C LYS A 283 -5.17 -6.15 -19.07
N SER A 284 -6.04 -6.61 -19.98
CA SER A 284 -5.88 -6.39 -21.42
C SER A 284 -5.99 -4.92 -21.83
N LEU A 285 -6.97 -4.19 -21.28
CA LEU A 285 -7.16 -2.76 -21.55
C LEU A 285 -5.98 -1.92 -21.04
N THR A 286 -5.49 -2.21 -19.84
CA THR A 286 -4.47 -1.40 -19.17
C THR A 286 -3.04 -1.77 -19.54
N GLY A 287 -2.71 -3.07 -19.58
CA GLY A 287 -1.36 -3.60 -19.75
C GLY A 287 -0.37 -3.15 -18.66
N ASN A 288 -0.88 -2.74 -17.48
CA ASN A 288 -0.11 -2.27 -16.32
C ASN A 288 -0.92 -2.48 -15.03
N ASP A 289 -0.34 -3.18 -14.05
CA ASP A 289 -0.99 -3.48 -12.77
C ASP A 289 -1.24 -2.25 -11.88
N ASN A 290 -0.59 -1.12 -12.16
CA ASN A 290 -0.85 0.15 -11.46
C ASN A 290 -2.08 0.90 -11.99
N CYS A 291 -2.74 0.41 -13.04
CA CYS A 291 -3.88 1.05 -13.69
C CYS A 291 -5.23 0.47 -13.26
N TYR A 292 -5.26 -0.44 -12.29
CA TYR A 292 -6.49 -0.94 -11.73
C TYR A 292 -6.37 -1.35 -10.26
N GLY A 293 -7.50 -1.36 -9.55
CA GLY A 293 -7.63 -1.92 -8.21
C GLY A 293 -8.64 -3.06 -8.20
N ILE A 294 -8.43 -4.07 -7.36
CA ILE A 294 -9.38 -5.17 -7.16
C ILE A 294 -9.80 -5.17 -5.69
N ALA A 295 -11.10 -5.26 -5.44
CA ALA A 295 -11.67 -5.37 -4.11
C ALA A 295 -12.83 -6.37 -4.12
N THR A 296 -12.94 -7.19 -3.08
CA THR A 296 -14.04 -8.14 -2.91
C THR A 296 -15.00 -7.62 -1.85
N ALA A 297 -16.27 -7.49 -2.23
CA ALA A 297 -17.32 -7.04 -1.34
C ALA A 297 -17.70 -8.13 -0.33
N ASN A 298 -18.04 -7.72 0.88
CA ASN A 298 -18.53 -8.59 1.95
C ASN A 298 -19.55 -7.84 2.82
N SER A 299 -20.17 -8.55 3.76
CA SER A 299 -21.22 -8.00 4.62
C SER A 299 -20.77 -6.87 5.56
N LEU A 300 -19.45 -6.69 5.74
CA LEU A 300 -18.86 -5.63 6.56
C LEU A 300 -18.39 -4.43 5.72
N TRP A 301 -18.76 -4.37 4.44
CA TRP A 301 -18.53 -3.17 3.64
C TRP A 301 -19.51 -2.06 4.01
N PHE A 302 -18.95 -0.94 4.45
CA PHE A 302 -19.67 0.29 4.75
C PHE A 302 -19.16 1.43 3.87
N ARG A 303 -19.74 2.63 4.01
CA ARG A 303 -19.26 3.88 3.39
C ARG A 303 -17.74 4.03 3.51
N ARG A 304 -17.17 3.69 4.67
CA ARG A 304 -15.72 3.79 4.94
C ARG A 304 -14.82 2.94 4.04
N ASN A 305 -15.33 1.82 3.52
CA ASN A 305 -14.58 0.95 2.62
C ASN A 305 -14.57 1.49 1.19
N LEU A 306 -15.67 2.11 0.76
CA LEU A 306 -15.85 2.62 -0.59
C LEU A 306 -15.38 4.07 -0.73
N ILE A 307 -15.91 4.98 0.08
CA ILE A 307 -15.56 6.40 0.06
C ILE A 307 -14.41 6.68 1.01
N GLY A 308 -14.60 6.33 2.28
CA GLY A 308 -13.74 6.73 3.39
C GLY A 308 -14.58 7.21 4.58
N GLY A 309 -13.91 7.49 5.69
CA GLY A 309 -14.57 7.99 6.90
C GLY A 309 -13.75 7.78 8.15
N GLU A 310 -14.39 7.96 9.29
CA GLU A 310 -13.77 7.92 10.60
C GLU A 310 -13.27 6.52 10.99
N SER A 311 -12.06 6.46 11.50
CA SER A 311 -11.38 5.27 11.99
C SER A 311 -10.64 5.63 13.27
N ILE A 312 -10.39 4.65 14.13
CA ILE A 312 -9.63 4.88 15.37
C ILE A 312 -8.22 4.31 15.19
N LYS A 313 -7.21 5.13 15.48
CA LYS A 313 -5.80 4.72 15.53
C LYS A 313 -5.16 5.29 16.79
N ALA A 314 -4.59 4.41 17.63
CA ALA A 314 -3.92 4.79 18.86
C ALA A 314 -4.74 5.70 19.81
N GLY A 315 -6.06 5.47 19.90
CA GLY A 315 -6.96 6.27 20.76
C GLY A 315 -7.35 7.63 20.18
N SER A 316 -6.84 7.99 19.00
CA SER A 316 -7.26 9.17 18.23
C SER A 316 -8.21 8.80 17.10
N VAL A 317 -9.14 9.69 16.78
CA VAL A 317 -10.00 9.55 15.59
C VAL A 317 -9.25 10.11 14.39
N MET A 318 -9.15 9.31 13.35
CA MET A 318 -8.54 9.69 12.07
C MET A 318 -9.49 9.42 10.91
N TRP A 319 -9.33 10.13 9.80
CA TRP A 319 -10.04 9.85 8.57
C TRP A 319 -9.22 8.92 7.67
N LYS A 320 -9.86 7.84 7.20
CA LYS A 320 -9.22 6.81 6.36
C LYS A 320 -9.88 6.74 4.99
N SER A 321 -9.07 6.71 3.94
CA SER A 321 -9.50 6.67 2.54
C SER A 321 -10.06 5.31 2.12
N GLY A 322 -11.23 5.33 1.49
CA GLY A 322 -11.82 4.16 0.84
C GLY A 322 -11.34 3.95 -0.61
N LEU A 323 -11.83 2.89 -1.23
CA LEU A 323 -11.48 2.45 -2.59
C LEU A 323 -11.63 3.56 -3.65
N PHE A 324 -12.65 4.39 -3.53
CA PHE A 324 -12.97 5.46 -4.48
C PHE A 324 -11.97 6.62 -4.39
N ILE A 325 -11.59 7.03 -3.18
CA ILE A 325 -10.59 8.09 -2.99
C ILE A 325 -9.21 7.63 -3.46
N GLN A 326 -8.90 6.35 -3.23
CA GLN A 326 -7.72 5.71 -3.82
C GLN A 326 -7.78 5.72 -5.35
N ALA A 327 -8.92 5.37 -5.94
CA ALA A 327 -9.13 5.38 -7.39
C ALA A 327 -9.00 6.79 -7.97
N TYR A 328 -9.51 7.82 -7.29
CA TYR A 328 -9.36 9.21 -7.72
C TYR A 328 -7.88 9.63 -7.79
N VAL A 329 -7.12 9.37 -6.72
CA VAL A 329 -5.68 9.70 -6.66
C VAL A 329 -4.91 8.97 -7.77
N ASN A 330 -5.23 7.71 -8.02
CA ASN A 330 -4.59 6.93 -9.08
C ASN A 330 -5.03 7.38 -10.48
N ALA A 331 -6.30 7.71 -10.68
CA ALA A 331 -6.84 8.19 -11.95
C ALA A 331 -6.26 9.56 -12.33
N ALA A 332 -5.94 10.42 -11.37
CA ALA A 332 -5.27 11.69 -11.60
C ALA A 332 -3.88 11.54 -12.24
N ARG A 333 -3.25 10.37 -12.07
CA ARG A 333 -1.95 10.02 -12.68
C ARG A 333 -2.09 9.53 -14.12
N VAL A 334 -3.30 9.17 -14.56
CA VAL A 334 -3.53 8.56 -15.87
C VAL A 334 -3.54 9.64 -16.95
N LYS A 335 -2.52 9.63 -17.80
CA LYS A 335 -2.44 10.54 -18.96
C LYS A 335 -3.33 10.07 -20.10
N GLN A 336 -3.27 8.77 -20.39
CA GLN A 336 -3.97 8.11 -21.50
C GLN A 336 -4.65 6.84 -21.00
N GLY A 337 -5.88 6.59 -21.46
CA GLY A 337 -6.70 5.48 -20.99
C GLY A 337 -7.46 5.80 -19.70
N ASN A 338 -7.89 4.73 -19.03
CA ASN A 338 -8.73 4.77 -17.84
C ASN A 338 -8.08 4.00 -16.68
N TYR A 339 -8.42 4.39 -15.45
CA TYR A 339 -8.17 3.61 -14.25
C TYR A 339 -9.39 2.74 -13.95
N TYR A 340 -9.18 1.44 -13.73
CA TYR A 340 -10.29 0.49 -13.53
C TYR A 340 -10.41 0.07 -12.07
N VAL A 341 -11.64 -0.11 -11.60
CA VAL A 341 -11.93 -0.66 -10.28
C VAL A 341 -12.75 -1.93 -10.47
N VAL A 342 -12.18 -3.07 -10.08
CA VAL A 342 -12.86 -4.36 -10.09
C VAL A 342 -13.47 -4.59 -8.70
N ILE A 343 -14.79 -4.69 -8.63
CA ILE A 343 -15.51 -5.03 -7.39
C ILE A 343 -16.14 -6.41 -7.54
N ASP A 344 -15.54 -7.41 -6.90
CA ASP A 344 -16.03 -8.78 -6.94
C ASP A 344 -17.14 -9.00 -5.89
N GLU A 345 -18.16 -9.78 -6.25
CA GLU A 345 -19.27 -10.19 -5.38
C GLU A 345 -20.05 -9.02 -4.75
N LEU A 346 -20.38 -8.00 -5.55
CA LEU A 346 -20.99 -6.74 -5.12
C LEU A 346 -22.22 -6.93 -4.21
N ASN A 347 -23.06 -7.92 -4.47
CA ASN A 347 -24.27 -8.19 -3.69
C ASN A 347 -24.01 -8.72 -2.27
N ARG A 348 -22.77 -9.08 -1.91
CA ARG A 348 -22.45 -9.44 -0.52
C ARG A 348 -22.42 -8.25 0.44
N ALA A 349 -22.26 -7.04 -0.08
CA ALA A 349 -22.34 -5.81 0.70
C ALA A 349 -23.77 -5.26 0.71
N ASP A 350 -24.16 -4.56 1.77
CA ASP A 350 -25.37 -3.72 1.78
C ASP A 350 -25.11 -2.51 0.89
N VAL A 351 -25.35 -2.68 -0.40
CA VAL A 351 -24.88 -1.77 -1.44
C VAL A 351 -25.50 -0.39 -1.27
N ASP A 352 -26.79 -0.30 -0.94
CA ASP A 352 -27.45 0.99 -0.74
C ASP A 352 -26.85 1.78 0.44
N LYS A 353 -26.50 1.10 1.55
CA LYS A 353 -25.82 1.76 2.68
C LYS A 353 -24.37 2.09 2.38
N ALA A 354 -23.65 1.21 1.68
CA ALA A 354 -22.23 1.38 1.42
C ALA A 354 -21.96 2.42 0.32
N PHE A 355 -22.81 2.48 -0.71
CA PHE A 355 -22.70 3.39 -1.85
C PHE A 355 -23.42 4.73 -1.67
N GLY A 356 -24.08 4.99 -0.53
CA GLY A 356 -24.96 6.17 -0.32
C GLY A 356 -24.51 7.47 -1.02
N GLU A 357 -23.29 7.96 -0.76
CA GLU A 357 -22.73 9.14 -1.44
C GLU A 357 -22.19 8.89 -2.86
N LEU A 358 -21.75 7.67 -3.18
CA LEU A 358 -21.40 7.29 -4.56
C LEU A 358 -22.58 7.46 -5.50
N LEU A 359 -23.83 7.35 -5.03
CA LEU A 359 -25.01 7.63 -5.86
C LEU A 359 -25.09 9.10 -6.27
N THR A 360 -24.60 10.02 -5.44
CA THR A 360 -24.53 11.45 -5.75
C THR A 360 -23.36 11.76 -6.67
N ILE A 361 -22.21 11.12 -6.42
CA ILE A 361 -21.02 11.22 -7.27
C ILE A 361 -21.32 10.68 -8.69
N PHE A 362 -21.99 9.53 -8.77
CA PHE A 362 -22.45 8.92 -10.01
C PHE A 362 -23.82 9.48 -10.40
N SER A 363 -23.85 10.78 -10.70
CA SER A 363 -25.07 11.49 -11.12
C SER A 363 -25.75 10.85 -12.33
N SER A 364 -24.97 10.22 -13.23
CA SER A 364 -25.45 9.49 -14.40
C SER A 364 -24.59 8.24 -14.70
N SER A 365 -24.97 7.49 -15.72
CA SER A 365 -24.15 6.40 -16.27
C SER A 365 -22.89 6.91 -17.00
N SER A 366 -22.83 8.20 -17.34
CA SER A 366 -21.66 8.81 -17.98
C SER A 366 -20.70 9.38 -16.94
N PRO A 367 -19.42 8.94 -16.92
CA PRO A 367 -18.40 9.50 -16.04
C PRO A 367 -18.12 10.99 -16.25
N ASP A 368 -18.55 11.57 -17.38
CA ASP A 368 -18.40 13.00 -17.66
C ASP A 368 -19.28 13.88 -16.76
N ASP A 369 -20.38 13.34 -16.23
CA ASP A 369 -21.31 14.06 -15.36
C ASP A 369 -20.94 13.92 -13.88
N TRP A 370 -19.92 13.13 -13.55
CA TRP A 370 -19.56 12.83 -12.18
C TRP A 370 -18.88 14.02 -11.51
N SER A 371 -19.21 14.24 -10.24
CA SER A 371 -18.62 15.34 -9.47
C SER A 371 -18.30 14.92 -8.04
N ILE A 372 -17.22 15.47 -7.48
CA ILE A 372 -16.91 15.33 -6.06
C ILE A 372 -17.78 16.30 -5.26
N PRO A 373 -18.63 15.82 -4.33
CA PRO A 373 -19.40 16.66 -3.44
C PRO A 373 -18.47 17.53 -2.57
N SER A 374 -18.76 18.82 -2.45
CA SER A 374 -17.99 19.72 -1.59
C SER A 374 -18.01 19.27 -0.12
N SER A 375 -19.13 18.68 0.33
CA SER A 375 -19.30 18.14 1.69
C SER A 375 -18.27 17.07 2.02
N LEU A 376 -17.90 16.22 1.06
CA LEU A 376 -16.89 15.18 1.26
C LEU A 376 -15.49 15.80 1.46
N VAL A 377 -15.17 16.84 0.69
CA VAL A 377 -13.90 17.55 0.81
C VAL A 377 -13.83 18.30 2.14
N GLU A 378 -14.91 18.96 2.53
CA GLU A 378 -15.03 19.64 3.82
C GLU A 378 -14.95 18.67 5.01
N GLU A 379 -15.56 17.48 4.89
CA GLU A 379 -15.44 16.41 5.88
C GLU A 379 -13.98 16.02 6.08
N ILE A 380 -13.25 15.69 5.00
CA ILE A 380 -11.83 15.29 5.10
C ILE A 380 -10.99 16.41 5.72
N LYS A 381 -11.24 17.67 5.33
CA LYS A 381 -10.54 18.85 5.87
C LYS A 381 -10.86 19.16 7.33
N SER A 382 -11.99 18.67 7.84
CA SER A 382 -12.37 18.88 9.25
C SER A 382 -11.48 18.08 10.22
N TYR A 383 -10.78 17.05 9.72
CA TYR A 383 -9.77 16.33 10.47
C TYR A 383 -8.43 17.07 10.41
N GLU A 384 -7.69 17.08 11.52
CA GLU A 384 -6.32 17.63 11.54
C GLU A 384 -5.45 16.91 10.51
N PHE A 385 -4.47 17.62 9.93
CA PHE A 385 -3.61 17.06 8.88
C PHE A 385 -2.89 15.77 9.32
N ASP A 386 -2.52 15.65 10.59
CA ASP A 386 -1.89 14.43 11.12
C ASP A 386 -2.89 13.29 11.38
N ASN A 387 -4.19 13.60 11.40
CA ASN A 387 -5.31 12.67 11.63
C ASN A 387 -6.00 12.26 10.32
N ILE A 388 -5.35 12.39 9.17
CA ILE A 388 -5.81 11.82 7.89
C ILE A 388 -4.72 10.95 7.28
N ASP A 389 -5.11 9.88 6.56
CA ASP A 389 -4.13 9.02 5.91
C ASP A 389 -3.44 9.68 4.70
N ASN A 390 -2.31 9.12 4.26
CA ASN A 390 -1.52 9.68 3.16
C ASN A 390 -2.29 9.77 1.85
N ILE A 391 -3.26 8.89 1.63
CA ILE A 391 -4.09 8.89 0.42
C ILE A 391 -5.04 10.08 0.45
N ALA A 392 -5.63 10.40 1.60
CA ALA A 392 -6.47 11.56 1.80
C ALA A 392 -5.67 12.86 1.64
N LYS A 393 -4.44 12.90 2.17
CA LYS A 393 -3.52 14.03 1.95
C LYS A 393 -3.26 14.27 0.46
N ASN A 394 -2.96 13.19 -0.28
CA ASN A 394 -2.74 13.25 -1.72
C ASN A 394 -3.99 13.67 -2.48
N PHE A 395 -5.15 13.14 -2.09
CA PHE A 395 -6.45 13.52 -2.64
C PHE A 395 -6.69 15.01 -2.50
N LEU A 396 -6.54 15.58 -1.30
CA LEU A 396 -6.74 17.01 -1.05
C LEU A 396 -5.79 17.87 -1.89
N LYS A 397 -4.50 17.52 -1.93
CA LYS A 397 -3.49 18.21 -2.74
C LYS A 397 -3.86 18.23 -4.23
N ILE A 398 -4.18 17.06 -4.79
CA ILE A 398 -4.57 16.92 -6.21
C ILE A 398 -5.87 17.68 -6.48
N TYR A 399 -6.86 17.55 -5.61
CA TYR A 399 -8.15 18.21 -5.74
C TYR A 399 -8.00 19.73 -5.74
N GLU A 400 -7.23 20.31 -4.82
CA GLU A 400 -6.98 21.74 -4.75
C GLU A 400 -6.21 22.26 -5.97
N ASP A 401 -5.14 21.57 -6.37
CA ASP A 401 -4.34 21.90 -7.57
C ASP A 401 -5.21 21.94 -8.84
N LEU A 402 -6.09 20.96 -9.00
CA LEU A 402 -6.99 20.87 -10.16
C LEU A 402 -8.15 21.87 -10.09
N LYS A 403 -8.66 22.15 -8.89
CA LYS A 403 -9.74 23.11 -8.66
C LYS A 403 -9.37 24.53 -9.08
N LEU A 404 -8.09 24.92 -8.95
CA LEU A 404 -7.59 26.21 -9.45
C LEU A 404 -7.89 26.43 -10.94
N ASN A 405 -8.05 25.36 -11.71
CA ASN A 405 -8.34 25.39 -13.14
C ASN A 405 -9.74 24.83 -13.50
N ASN A 406 -10.64 24.63 -12.52
CA ASN A 406 -11.94 23.96 -12.67
C ASN A 406 -11.85 22.55 -13.28
N LYS A 407 -10.83 21.78 -12.88
CA LYS A 407 -10.54 20.42 -13.37
C LYS A 407 -10.60 19.36 -12.28
N GLU A 408 -11.15 19.68 -11.12
CA GLU A 408 -11.23 18.79 -9.97
C GLU A 408 -12.02 17.50 -10.26
N ASN A 409 -12.90 17.50 -11.27
CA ASN A 409 -13.65 16.31 -11.66
C ASN A 409 -12.97 15.51 -12.80
N ASP A 410 -11.89 16.01 -13.41
CA ASP A 410 -11.23 15.32 -14.53
C ASP A 410 -10.71 13.91 -14.17
N PRO A 411 -10.19 13.63 -12.96
CA PRO A 411 -9.83 12.27 -12.57
C PRO A 411 -11.02 11.30 -12.59
N LEU A 412 -12.23 11.77 -12.24
CA LEU A 412 -13.45 10.94 -12.23
C LEU A 412 -13.81 10.42 -13.61
N LYS A 413 -13.63 11.26 -14.64
CA LYS A 413 -13.90 10.91 -16.05
C LYS A 413 -13.06 9.73 -16.53
N ARG A 414 -11.94 9.44 -15.86
CA ARG A 414 -11.01 8.36 -16.17
C ARG A 414 -11.26 7.10 -15.37
N ILE A 415 -12.19 7.10 -14.41
CA ILE A 415 -12.51 5.90 -13.62
C ILE A 415 -13.54 5.05 -14.37
N ARG A 416 -13.35 3.73 -14.38
CA ARG A 416 -14.33 2.75 -14.86
C ARG A 416 -14.49 1.63 -13.86
N ILE A 417 -15.72 1.29 -13.51
CA ILE A 417 -16.00 0.21 -12.56
C ILE A 417 -16.48 -1.02 -13.32
N ILE A 418 -15.88 -2.17 -13.01
CA ILE A 418 -16.39 -3.47 -13.42
C ILE A 418 -16.71 -4.27 -12.16
N SER A 419 -17.95 -4.72 -12.03
CA SER A 419 -18.41 -5.44 -10.86
C SER A 419 -18.95 -6.80 -11.24
N THR A 420 -18.93 -7.76 -10.30
CA THR A 420 -19.56 -9.07 -10.48
C THR A 420 -20.67 -9.27 -9.44
N MET A 421 -21.70 -10.03 -9.80
CA MET A 421 -22.80 -10.37 -8.91
C MET A 421 -23.22 -11.83 -9.09
N ASN A 422 -23.27 -12.58 -8.00
CA ASN A 422 -23.71 -13.98 -8.01
C ASN A 422 -25.22 -14.06 -7.74
N LEU A 423 -25.97 -14.62 -8.67
CA LEU A 423 -27.44 -14.66 -8.61
C LEU A 423 -27.99 -15.80 -7.72
N VAL A 424 -27.25 -16.89 -7.51
CA VAL A 424 -27.73 -18.03 -6.69
C VAL A 424 -27.86 -17.64 -5.21
N ASP A 425 -27.03 -16.71 -4.77
CA ASP A 425 -27.01 -16.20 -3.40
C ASP A 425 -27.97 -15.02 -3.19
N ALA A 426 -28.64 -14.52 -4.24
CA ALA A 426 -29.50 -13.33 -4.20
C ALA A 426 -30.72 -13.44 -3.25
N ARG A 427 -31.05 -14.64 -2.77
CA ARG A 427 -32.09 -14.84 -1.74
C ARG A 427 -31.61 -14.54 -0.31
N ASN A 428 -30.30 -14.61 -0.06
CA ASN A 428 -29.68 -14.42 1.26
C ASN A 428 -28.74 -13.19 1.31
N LEU A 429 -28.55 -12.54 0.17
CA LEU A 429 -27.66 -11.40 0.00
C LEU A 429 -28.46 -10.12 -0.23
N PHE A 430 -27.80 -8.97 -0.06
CA PHE A 430 -28.45 -7.67 -0.18
C PHE A 430 -28.87 -7.41 -1.63
N TYR A 431 -30.07 -6.87 -1.79
CA TYR A 431 -30.58 -6.45 -3.09
C TYR A 431 -29.79 -5.25 -3.59
N VAL A 432 -29.41 -5.26 -4.87
CA VAL A 432 -28.85 -4.08 -5.52
C VAL A 432 -30.01 -3.24 -6.03
N GLY A 433 -30.21 -2.05 -5.45
CA GLY A 433 -31.31 -1.17 -5.84
C GLY A 433 -31.24 -0.72 -7.31
N ASP A 434 -32.41 -0.50 -7.91
CA ASP A 434 -32.55 -0.02 -9.30
C ASP A 434 -31.80 1.28 -9.57
N ALA A 435 -31.65 2.12 -8.54
CA ALA A 435 -30.86 3.34 -8.63
C ALA A 435 -29.42 2.99 -9.06
N LEU A 436 -28.75 2.10 -8.33
CA LEU A 436 -27.39 1.73 -8.68
C LEU A 436 -27.34 1.00 -10.01
N ALA A 437 -28.27 0.07 -10.25
CA ALA A 437 -28.33 -0.73 -11.47
C ALA A 437 -28.30 0.12 -12.75
N ARG A 438 -28.98 1.26 -12.78
CA ARG A 438 -29.02 2.20 -13.93
C ARG A 438 -27.67 2.87 -14.24
N ARG A 439 -26.69 2.78 -13.35
CA ARG A 439 -25.33 3.33 -13.53
C ARG A 439 -24.35 2.31 -14.11
N PHE A 440 -24.83 1.10 -14.40
CA PHE A 440 -24.05 0.01 -14.97
C PHE A 440 -24.74 -0.53 -16.23
N VAL A 441 -23.94 -0.92 -17.21
CA VAL A 441 -24.38 -1.85 -18.26
C VAL A 441 -24.36 -3.25 -17.67
N ILE A 442 -25.53 -3.86 -17.56
CA ILE A 442 -25.68 -5.20 -16.98
C ILE A 442 -25.49 -6.24 -18.07
N VAL A 443 -24.54 -7.14 -17.87
CA VAL A 443 -24.25 -8.27 -18.76
C VAL A 443 -24.57 -9.56 -18.04
N HIS A 444 -25.53 -10.30 -18.57
CA HIS A 444 -26.00 -11.55 -17.99
C HIS A 444 -25.20 -12.75 -18.49
N PHE A 445 -24.85 -13.64 -17.56
CA PHE A 445 -24.21 -14.93 -17.80
C PHE A 445 -25.16 -16.01 -17.34
N ASP A 446 -25.35 -17.02 -18.18
CA ASP A 446 -26.08 -18.23 -17.84
C ASP A 446 -25.13 -19.42 -17.78
N TYR A 447 -25.60 -20.52 -17.21
CA TYR A 447 -24.93 -21.80 -17.42
C TYR A 447 -24.99 -22.19 -18.91
N PRO A 448 -23.92 -22.77 -19.48
CA PRO A 448 -23.99 -23.32 -20.83
C PRO A 448 -25.05 -24.41 -20.89
N LYS A 449 -25.84 -24.43 -21.98
CA LYS A 449 -26.89 -25.44 -22.19
C LYS A 449 -26.34 -26.74 -22.76
N GLU A 450 -25.33 -26.64 -23.62
CA GLU A 450 -24.70 -27.79 -24.30
C GLU A 450 -23.25 -27.96 -23.83
N THR A 451 -22.35 -28.42 -24.69
CA THR A 451 -20.94 -28.73 -24.37
C THR A 451 -19.95 -27.75 -24.98
N GLN A 452 -20.39 -26.60 -25.50
CA GLN A 452 -19.54 -25.67 -26.25
C GLN A 452 -18.33 -25.15 -25.43
N ASP A 453 -18.48 -25.02 -24.11
CA ASP A 453 -17.40 -24.72 -23.17
C ASP A 453 -16.45 -25.89 -23.02
N LEU A 454 -16.99 -27.09 -22.82
CA LEU A 454 -16.25 -28.34 -22.71
C LEU A 454 -15.44 -28.61 -23.99
N ASP A 455 -16.02 -28.36 -25.16
CA ASP A 455 -15.39 -28.54 -26.46
C ASP A 455 -14.17 -27.62 -26.69
N LYS A 456 -14.15 -26.46 -26.02
CA LYS A 456 -12.97 -25.57 -26.00
C LYS A 456 -11.91 -26.01 -25.00
N ILE A 457 -12.29 -26.74 -23.96
CA ILE A 457 -11.42 -27.11 -22.82
C ILE A 457 -10.77 -28.49 -23.06
N LEU A 458 -11.52 -29.47 -23.58
CA LEU A 458 -11.06 -30.84 -23.83
C LEU A 458 -9.76 -30.97 -24.67
N PRO A 459 -9.49 -30.10 -25.67
CA PRO A 459 -8.23 -30.17 -26.42
C PRO A 459 -6.98 -30.00 -25.57
N ASN A 460 -7.08 -29.35 -24.40
CA ASN A 460 -5.95 -29.09 -23.51
C ASN A 460 -5.55 -30.30 -22.66
N TYR A 461 -6.30 -31.39 -22.72
CA TYR A 461 -6.07 -32.60 -21.93
C TYR A 461 -5.75 -33.80 -22.82
N SER A 462 -4.73 -34.55 -22.42
CA SER A 462 -4.30 -35.81 -23.05
C SER A 462 -5.24 -36.96 -22.72
N LEU A 463 -6.46 -36.90 -23.24
CA LEU A 463 -7.50 -37.93 -23.12
C LEU A 463 -7.71 -38.64 -24.47
N SER A 464 -8.08 -39.93 -24.43
CA SER A 464 -8.46 -40.66 -25.63
C SER A 464 -9.75 -40.08 -26.24
N ASN A 465 -9.97 -40.31 -27.55
CA ASN A 465 -11.18 -39.83 -28.22
C ASN A 465 -12.46 -40.45 -27.62
N ASP A 466 -12.39 -41.71 -27.18
CA ASP A 466 -13.52 -42.39 -26.52
C ASP A 466 -13.87 -41.73 -25.17
N GLU A 467 -12.88 -41.42 -24.34
CA GLU A 467 -13.09 -40.70 -23.08
C GLU A 467 -13.69 -39.31 -23.30
N LYS A 468 -13.17 -38.57 -24.30
CA LYS A 468 -13.68 -37.24 -24.66
C LYS A 468 -15.17 -37.29 -25.05
N GLU A 469 -15.56 -38.26 -25.87
CA GLU A 469 -16.98 -38.44 -26.26
C GLU A 469 -17.87 -38.89 -25.10
N LYS A 470 -17.39 -39.80 -24.25
CA LYS A 470 -18.14 -40.23 -23.05
C LYS A 470 -18.41 -39.07 -22.11
N ILE A 471 -17.39 -38.27 -21.80
CA ILE A 471 -17.52 -37.07 -20.96
C ILE A 471 -18.46 -36.07 -21.62
N ARG A 472 -18.34 -35.82 -22.93
CA ARG A 472 -19.24 -34.93 -23.67
C ARG A 472 -20.70 -35.36 -23.58
N ASN A 473 -20.98 -36.64 -23.84
CA ASN A 473 -22.34 -37.19 -23.80
C ASN A 473 -22.96 -37.13 -22.39
N LEU A 474 -22.17 -37.45 -21.36
CA LEU A 474 -22.59 -37.34 -19.97
C LEU A 474 -22.94 -35.88 -19.62
N VAL A 475 -22.03 -34.94 -19.88
CA VAL A 475 -22.23 -33.53 -19.54
C VAL A 475 -23.41 -32.93 -20.29
N LYS A 476 -23.56 -33.24 -21.58
CA LYS A 476 -24.72 -32.82 -22.38
C LYS A 476 -26.03 -33.32 -21.76
N TYR A 477 -26.11 -34.62 -21.47
CA TYR A 477 -27.29 -35.23 -20.85
C TYR A 477 -27.63 -34.58 -19.51
N LEU A 478 -26.63 -34.43 -18.63
CA LEU A 478 -26.83 -33.84 -17.31
C LEU A 478 -27.34 -32.40 -17.43
N ARG A 479 -26.74 -31.56 -18.29
CA ARG A 479 -27.15 -30.16 -18.47
C ARG A 479 -28.57 -30.01 -18.98
N GLU A 480 -28.96 -30.81 -19.98
CA GLU A 480 -30.32 -30.82 -20.52
C GLU A 480 -31.36 -31.20 -19.46
N LYS A 481 -31.08 -32.24 -18.67
CA LYS A 481 -31.98 -32.73 -17.61
C LYS A 481 -31.99 -31.87 -16.36
N PHE A 482 -30.92 -31.14 -16.09
CA PHE A 482 -30.90 -30.13 -15.03
C PHE A 482 -31.84 -28.96 -15.36
N ASP A 483 -31.94 -28.55 -16.63
CA ASP A 483 -32.79 -27.43 -17.09
C ASP A 483 -34.29 -27.79 -17.25
N ASP A 484 -34.61 -29.09 -17.26
CA ASP A 484 -35.94 -29.60 -17.63
C ASP A 484 -37.12 -28.91 -16.90
N LYS A 485 -38.15 -28.56 -17.67
CA LYS A 485 -39.19 -27.55 -17.38
C LYS A 485 -40.21 -27.92 -16.28
N LEU A 486 -40.10 -29.11 -15.68
CA LEU A 486 -41.09 -29.63 -14.73
C LEU A 486 -41.04 -28.98 -13.34
N ASN A 487 -40.00 -28.19 -13.03
CA ASN A 487 -39.90 -27.48 -11.75
C ASN A 487 -40.55 -26.08 -11.82
N LYS A 488 -41.86 -26.02 -11.58
CA LYS A 488 -42.67 -24.81 -11.32
C LYS A 488 -42.34 -24.17 -9.96
N GLY A 489 -41.07 -23.88 -9.70
CA GLY A 489 -40.63 -23.21 -8.48
C GLY A 489 -39.94 -21.90 -8.82
N ASP A 490 -40.34 -20.83 -8.13
CA ASP A 490 -39.98 -19.41 -8.26
C ASP A 490 -38.49 -19.10 -8.02
N LYS A 491 -37.57 -19.82 -8.68
CA LYS A 491 -36.11 -19.67 -8.53
C LYS A 491 -35.58 -18.72 -9.61
N LEU A 492 -35.10 -17.54 -9.20
CA LEU A 492 -34.40 -16.55 -10.03
C LEU A 492 -33.25 -17.14 -10.87
N VAL A 493 -32.64 -18.26 -10.44
CA VAL A 493 -31.67 -19.05 -11.23
C VAL A 493 -31.81 -20.54 -10.91
N LYS A 494 -31.83 -21.39 -11.94
CA LYS A 494 -31.78 -22.85 -11.82
C LYS A 494 -30.32 -23.33 -11.76
N PHE A 495 -30.00 -24.16 -10.78
CA PHE A 495 -28.68 -24.80 -10.67
C PHE A 495 -28.40 -25.68 -11.90
N ASN A 496 -27.17 -25.63 -12.42
CA ASN A 496 -26.67 -26.49 -13.48
C ASN A 496 -25.14 -26.65 -13.36
N ILE A 497 -24.55 -27.52 -14.17
CA ILE A 497 -23.11 -27.82 -14.15
C ILE A 497 -22.31 -26.67 -14.76
N SER A 498 -21.49 -26.03 -13.94
CA SER A 498 -20.72 -24.84 -14.33
C SER A 498 -19.46 -25.18 -15.14
N PRO A 499 -18.99 -24.27 -16.02
CA PRO A 499 -17.68 -24.43 -16.66
C PRO A 499 -16.53 -24.60 -15.66
N ALA A 500 -16.57 -23.89 -14.53
CA ALA A 500 -15.56 -24.02 -13.48
C ALA A 500 -15.54 -25.44 -12.86
N SER A 501 -16.72 -26.01 -12.59
CA SER A 501 -16.85 -27.38 -12.09
C SER A 501 -16.21 -28.35 -13.07
N LEU A 502 -16.57 -28.29 -14.36
CA LEU A 502 -16.01 -29.17 -15.40
C LEU A 502 -14.50 -29.03 -15.52
N LYS A 503 -13.98 -27.79 -15.51
CA LYS A 503 -12.54 -27.55 -15.57
C LYS A 503 -11.81 -28.22 -14.40
N THR A 504 -12.28 -28.00 -13.17
CA THR A 504 -11.70 -28.64 -11.99
C THR A 504 -11.83 -30.17 -12.05
N SER A 505 -12.96 -30.69 -12.55
CA SER A 505 -13.10 -32.15 -12.72
C SER A 505 -12.09 -32.71 -13.71
N LEU A 506 -11.88 -32.04 -14.84
CA LEU A 506 -10.93 -32.46 -15.86
C LEU A 506 -9.48 -32.35 -15.38
N ASP A 507 -9.14 -31.27 -14.66
CA ASP A 507 -7.81 -31.10 -14.04
C ASP A 507 -7.50 -32.29 -13.12
N ILE A 508 -8.42 -32.64 -12.20
CA ILE A 508 -8.26 -33.78 -11.28
C ILE A 508 -8.22 -35.10 -12.07
N TYR A 509 -9.17 -35.31 -12.98
CA TYR A 509 -9.26 -36.55 -13.76
C TYR A 509 -8.00 -36.80 -14.59
N SER A 510 -7.44 -35.76 -15.21
CA SER A 510 -6.21 -35.86 -16.01
C SER A 510 -4.96 -36.19 -15.19
N SER A 511 -4.99 -35.94 -13.88
CA SER A 511 -3.90 -36.25 -12.95
C SER A 511 -3.95 -37.67 -12.39
N LEU A 512 -5.02 -38.43 -12.66
CA LEU A 512 -5.14 -39.81 -12.22
C LEU A 512 -4.20 -40.74 -13.01
N ASP A 513 -3.71 -41.78 -12.34
CA ASP A 513 -3.00 -42.89 -12.98
C ASP A 513 -3.95 -43.66 -13.92
N ASP A 514 -3.42 -44.25 -14.99
CA ASP A 514 -4.22 -44.96 -16.00
C ASP A 514 -5.05 -46.12 -15.43
N GLN A 515 -4.66 -46.70 -14.29
CA GLN A 515 -5.44 -47.73 -13.58
C GLN A 515 -6.72 -47.21 -12.91
N HIS A 516 -6.77 -45.90 -12.64
CA HIS A 516 -7.89 -45.24 -11.97
C HIS A 516 -8.70 -44.35 -12.94
N LYS A 517 -8.30 -44.28 -14.21
CA LYS A 517 -9.05 -43.58 -15.25
C LYS A 517 -10.24 -44.41 -15.70
N GLY A 518 -11.42 -43.79 -15.62
CA GLY A 518 -12.69 -44.37 -15.99
C GLY A 518 -13.80 -43.34 -15.90
N ILE A 519 -14.89 -43.56 -16.63
CA ILE A 519 -16.03 -42.65 -16.61
C ILE A 519 -16.65 -42.54 -15.21
N ASP A 520 -16.63 -43.62 -14.43
CA ASP A 520 -17.12 -43.66 -13.05
C ASP A 520 -16.28 -42.75 -12.14
N SER A 521 -14.94 -42.81 -12.25
CA SER A 521 -14.04 -41.91 -11.55
C SER A 521 -14.31 -40.45 -11.92
N PHE A 522 -14.56 -40.15 -13.20
CA PHE A 522 -14.93 -38.80 -13.64
C PHE A 522 -16.27 -38.36 -13.04
N ILE A 523 -17.27 -39.24 -12.98
CA ILE A 523 -18.58 -38.96 -12.36
C ILE A 523 -18.42 -38.63 -10.88
N GLU A 524 -17.62 -39.38 -10.13
CA GLU A 524 -17.36 -39.13 -8.71
C GLU A 524 -16.65 -37.79 -8.48
N ILE A 525 -15.65 -37.49 -9.31
CA ILE A 525 -14.95 -36.21 -9.29
C ILE A 525 -15.92 -35.07 -9.63
N LEU A 526 -16.73 -35.23 -10.68
CA LEU A 526 -17.70 -34.23 -11.12
C LEU A 526 -18.72 -33.95 -10.03
N ARG A 527 -19.28 -34.99 -9.41
CA ARG A 527 -20.17 -34.90 -8.25
C ARG A 527 -19.55 -34.07 -7.12
N SER A 528 -18.27 -34.33 -6.83
CA SER A 528 -17.53 -33.64 -5.76
C SER A 528 -17.18 -32.18 -6.10
N THR A 529 -17.17 -31.83 -7.39
CA THR A 529 -16.79 -30.50 -7.90
C THR A 529 -17.98 -29.66 -8.39
N LEU A 530 -19.21 -30.13 -8.21
CA LEU A 530 -20.44 -29.42 -8.55
C LEU A 530 -20.58 -28.04 -7.88
N GLY A 531 -19.87 -27.81 -6.77
CA GLY A 531 -19.87 -26.51 -6.09
C GLY A 531 -21.22 -26.18 -5.42
N THR A 532 -21.97 -27.19 -4.99
CA THR A 532 -23.24 -27.02 -4.26
C THR A 532 -23.27 -27.88 -3.00
N LEU A 533 -23.82 -27.31 -1.92
CA LEU A 533 -24.12 -28.03 -0.67
C LEU A 533 -25.61 -28.38 -0.56
N ASN A 534 -26.42 -28.06 -1.57
CA ASN A 534 -27.86 -28.33 -1.55
C ASN A 534 -28.12 -29.84 -1.77
N PRO A 535 -28.70 -30.56 -0.79
CA PRO A 535 -28.96 -31.98 -0.91
C PRO A 535 -29.85 -32.35 -2.10
N ASP A 536 -30.82 -31.50 -2.46
CA ASP A 536 -31.73 -31.75 -3.59
C ASP A 536 -30.98 -31.77 -4.92
N ASN A 537 -29.99 -30.88 -5.09
CA ASN A 537 -29.16 -30.82 -6.29
C ASN A 537 -28.28 -32.07 -6.40
N ILE A 538 -27.71 -32.53 -5.28
CA ILE A 538 -26.87 -33.73 -5.21
C ILE A 538 -27.71 -34.99 -5.48
N ALA A 539 -28.88 -35.10 -4.85
CA ALA A 539 -29.81 -36.21 -5.08
C ALA A 539 -30.28 -36.26 -6.54
N LYS A 540 -30.59 -35.09 -7.13
CA LYS A 540 -30.94 -34.99 -8.55
C LYS A 540 -29.77 -35.42 -9.44
N PHE A 541 -28.54 -35.01 -9.14
CA PHE A 541 -27.36 -35.44 -9.90
C PHE A 541 -27.23 -36.97 -9.89
N ASN A 542 -27.25 -37.61 -8.71
CA ASN A 542 -27.12 -39.05 -8.58
C ASN A 542 -28.20 -39.80 -9.38
N LYS A 543 -29.46 -39.35 -9.27
CA LYS A 543 -30.58 -39.93 -10.02
C LYS A 543 -30.37 -39.84 -11.54
N LEU A 544 -29.89 -38.69 -12.03
CA LEU A 544 -29.65 -38.49 -13.46
C LEU A 544 -28.49 -39.36 -13.97
N VAL A 545 -27.44 -39.55 -13.17
CA VAL A 545 -26.34 -40.46 -13.49
C VAL A 545 -26.85 -41.91 -13.60
N GLU A 546 -27.63 -42.38 -12.63
CA GLU A 546 -28.25 -43.72 -12.69
C GLU A 546 -29.14 -43.90 -13.92
N GLU A 547 -29.90 -42.87 -14.32
CA GLU A 547 -30.72 -42.90 -15.54
C GLU A 547 -29.88 -42.90 -16.82
N TRP A 548 -28.74 -42.22 -16.83
CA TRP A 548 -27.81 -42.18 -17.96
C TRP A 548 -27.07 -43.52 -18.17
N GLU A 549 -26.76 -44.24 -17.10
CA GLU A 549 -26.12 -45.56 -17.16
C GLU A 549 -27.05 -46.70 -17.64
N LYS A 550 -28.36 -46.59 -17.37
CA LYS A 550 -29.38 -47.61 -17.73
C LYS A 550 -29.38 -48.05 -19.21
N PRO A 551 -29.32 -47.17 -20.23
CA PRO A 551 -29.31 -47.59 -21.63
C PRO A 551 -28.06 -48.37 -22.08
N GLY A 552 -26.99 -48.41 -21.26
CA GLY A 552 -25.80 -49.24 -21.49
C GLY A 552 -25.97 -50.69 -21.02
N LYS A 553 -26.62 -50.90 -19.87
CA LYS A 553 -26.78 -52.23 -19.25
C LYS A 553 -27.70 -53.16 -20.04
N GLU A 554 -28.73 -52.64 -20.71
CA GLU A 554 -29.61 -53.44 -21.59
C GLU A 554 -28.95 -53.87 -22.92
N LYS A 555 -27.84 -53.23 -23.33
CA LYS A 555 -27.09 -53.60 -24.54
C LYS A 555 -25.97 -54.59 -24.27
N GLU A 556 -25.39 -54.60 -23.07
CA GLU A 556 -24.42 -55.62 -22.67
C GLU A 556 -25.08 -56.96 -22.36
N GLU A 557 -26.27 -56.98 -21.73
CA GLU A 557 -27.03 -58.23 -21.52
C GLU A 557 -27.47 -58.91 -22.83
N LYS A 558 -27.58 -58.17 -23.94
CA LYS A 558 -27.89 -58.74 -25.28
C LYS A 558 -26.67 -59.23 -26.07
N LYS A 559 -25.45 -59.04 -25.55
CA LYS A 559 -24.23 -59.63 -26.14
C LYS A 559 -23.76 -60.89 -25.40
N THR A 560 -24.36 -61.20 -24.25
CA THR A 560 -24.08 -62.39 -23.42
C THR A 560 -25.22 -63.41 -23.38
N THR A 561 -26.25 -63.23 -24.20
CA THR A 561 -27.24 -64.27 -24.58
C THR A 561 -27.23 -64.45 -26.07
#